data_AF-A0A382BLY9-F1
#
_entry.id   AF-A0A382BLY9-F1
#
_cell.length_a   1.000
_cell.length_b   1.000
_cell.length_c   1.000
_cell.angle_alpha   90.00
_cell.angle_beta   90.00
_cell.angle_gamma   90.00
#
_symmetry.space_group_name_H-M   'P 1'
#
loop_
_entity.id
_entity.type
_entity.pdbx_description
1 polymer ?
#
loop_
_entity_poly.entity_id
_entity_poly.type
_entity_poly.pdbx_seq_one_letter_code
_entity_poly.pdbx_strand_id
1 'polypeptide(L)'
;MSYLSERFEVAIFALVGEGSIKQRLAEAYIEHLGDLDSKEFPSDLRQDFTVLYDALHRVNPGGKDSCVRASIRKMSVVEADVHAEMIVKLYSELLRNGRVNSPLSVVSKKEDKPLPRFLASVD
;
A
#
# COMPACT_ATOMS: atom_id res chain seq x y z
N MET A 1 5.07 -10.08 -6.80
CA MET A 1 4.88 -8.80 -6.09
C MET A 1 4.33 -7.81 -7.11
N SER A 2 3.43 -6.89 -6.73
CA SER A 2 2.99 -5.84 -7.65
C SER A 2 4.05 -4.73 -7.69
N TYR A 3 4.17 -4.02 -8.81
CA TYR A 3 5.09 -2.87 -8.93
C TYR A 3 4.92 -1.85 -7.79
N LEU A 4 3.68 -1.63 -7.32
CA LEU A 4 3.40 -0.78 -6.16
C LEU A 4 4.06 -1.31 -4.88
N SER A 5 3.96 -2.62 -4.60
CA SER A 5 4.61 -3.18 -3.41
C SER A 5 6.14 -3.05 -3.46
N GLU A 6 6.75 -3.19 -4.63
CA GLU A 6 8.20 -3.01 -4.82
C GLU A 6 8.62 -1.55 -4.58
N ARG A 7 7.84 -0.57 -5.10
CA ARG A 7 8.07 0.86 -4.84
C ARG A 7 8.00 1.20 -3.34
N PHE A 8 6.98 0.68 -2.65
CA PHE A 8 6.82 0.90 -1.21
C PHE A 8 7.91 0.22 -0.39
N GLU A 9 8.37 -0.95 -0.81
CA GLU A 9 9.48 -1.64 -0.13
C GLU A 9 10.75 -0.78 -0.15
N VAL A 10 11.12 -0.21 -1.31
CA VAL A 10 12.28 0.69 -1.41
C VAL A 10 12.06 1.97 -0.59
N ALA A 11 10.85 2.53 -0.60
CA ALA A 11 10.51 3.68 0.25
C ALA A 11 10.66 3.40 1.75
N ILE A 12 10.31 2.20 2.20
CA ILE A 12 10.50 1.77 3.60
C ILE A 12 11.99 1.69 3.95
N PHE A 13 12.83 1.17 3.04
CA PHE A 13 14.27 1.18 3.27
C PHE A 13 14.83 2.60 3.43
N ALA A 14 14.33 3.57 2.65
CA ALA A 14 14.67 4.99 2.83
C ALA A 14 14.19 5.54 4.20
N LEU A 15 13.03 5.11 4.70
CA LEU A 15 12.53 5.49 6.03
C LEU A 15 13.40 4.97 7.19
N VAL A 16 14.02 3.80 7.03
CA VAL A 16 14.90 3.17 8.04
C VAL A 16 16.33 3.70 7.96
N GLY A 17 16.67 4.44 6.89
CA GLY A 17 17.99 5.00 6.65
C GLY A 17 18.46 6.04 7.67
N GLU A 18 19.51 6.76 7.30
CA GLU A 18 20.14 7.77 8.15
C GLU A 18 19.44 9.14 8.06
N GLY A 19 19.60 9.96 9.11
CA GLY A 19 19.06 11.32 9.16
C GLY A 19 17.77 11.46 9.98
N SER A 20 17.23 12.69 10.00
CA SER A 20 15.99 12.97 10.74
C SER A 20 14.78 12.32 10.10
N ILE A 21 13.72 12.00 10.86
CA ILE A 21 12.49 11.43 10.30
C ILE A 21 11.95 12.23 9.12
N LYS A 22 12.02 13.56 9.19
CA LYS A 22 11.59 14.46 8.10
C LYS A 22 12.42 14.28 6.83
N GLN A 23 13.74 14.15 6.97
CA GLN A 23 14.63 13.92 5.84
C GLN A 23 14.33 12.57 5.20
N ARG A 24 14.21 11.52 6.02
CA ARG A 24 13.90 10.16 5.56
C ARG A 24 12.54 10.07 4.89
N LEU A 25 11.53 10.74 5.46
CA LEU A 25 10.19 10.84 4.86
C LEU A 25 10.23 11.56 3.50
N ALA A 26 10.98 12.65 3.40
CA ALA A 26 11.12 13.40 2.15
C ALA A 26 11.79 12.55 1.07
N GLU A 27 12.86 11.85 1.40
CA GLU A 27 13.56 10.95 0.50
C GLU A 27 12.67 9.79 0.06
N ALA A 28 12.06 9.07 1.00
CA ALA A 28 11.15 7.97 0.73
C ALA A 28 10.01 8.37 -0.21
N TYR A 29 9.40 9.54 0.02
CA TYR A 29 8.30 9.99 -0.82
C TYR A 29 8.77 10.47 -2.19
N ILE A 30 9.76 11.37 -2.24
CA ILE A 30 10.17 12.04 -3.49
C ILE A 30 10.80 11.05 -4.47
N GLU A 31 11.65 10.16 -3.98
CA GLU A 31 12.42 9.26 -4.85
C GLU A 31 11.63 8.02 -5.29
N HIS A 32 10.60 7.61 -4.52
CA HIS A 32 9.94 6.31 -4.74
C HIS A 32 8.43 6.37 -4.89
N LEU A 33 7.74 7.38 -4.34
CA LEU A 33 6.27 7.43 -4.30
C LEU A 33 5.66 8.66 -5.00
N GLY A 34 6.46 9.68 -5.30
CA GLY A 34 5.99 11.00 -5.73
C GLY A 34 5.35 11.04 -7.13
N ASP A 35 5.60 10.03 -7.94
CA ASP A 35 5.06 9.85 -9.30
C ASP A 35 3.87 8.89 -9.36
N LEU A 36 3.46 8.28 -8.24
CA LEU A 36 2.33 7.34 -8.19
C LEU A 36 0.99 8.09 -8.21
N ASP A 37 0.03 7.62 -9.04
CA ASP A 37 -1.35 8.10 -9.01
C ASP A 37 -2.19 7.28 -8.01
N SER A 38 -2.98 7.98 -7.20
CA SER A 38 -4.05 7.42 -6.36
C SER A 38 -4.93 6.37 -7.08
N LYS A 39 -5.13 6.49 -8.40
CA LYS A 39 -5.94 5.56 -9.21
C LYS A 39 -5.30 4.17 -9.33
N GLU A 40 -4.00 4.06 -9.18
CA GLU A 40 -3.25 2.80 -9.23
C GLU A 40 -3.52 1.94 -8.00
N PHE A 41 -3.99 2.55 -6.89
CA PHE A 41 -4.29 1.84 -5.65
C PHE A 41 -5.65 1.14 -5.70
N PRO A 42 -5.82 0.01 -4.97
CA PRO A 42 -7.13 -0.58 -4.69
C PRO A 42 -8.05 0.43 -4.02
N SER A 43 -9.37 0.35 -4.26
CA SER A 43 -10.39 1.30 -3.76
C SER A 43 -10.22 1.67 -2.29
N ASP A 44 -9.92 0.66 -1.47
CA ASP A 44 -9.88 0.77 -0.02
C ASP A 44 -8.64 1.53 0.47
N LEU A 45 -7.58 1.59 -0.35
CA LEU A 45 -6.32 2.27 -0.03
C LEU A 45 -6.17 3.63 -0.71
N ARG A 46 -7.05 3.96 -1.68
CA ARG A 46 -7.01 5.24 -2.40
C ARG A 46 -7.17 6.43 -1.44
N GLN A 47 -8.08 6.31 -0.47
CA GLN A 47 -8.37 7.39 0.46
C GLN A 47 -7.14 7.69 1.34
N ASP A 48 -6.52 6.64 1.90
CA ASP A 48 -5.34 6.78 2.75
C ASP A 48 -4.16 7.37 1.98
N PHE A 49 -3.92 6.93 0.74
CA PHE A 49 -2.88 7.52 -0.10
C PHE A 49 -3.17 8.97 -0.47
N THR A 50 -4.44 9.32 -0.71
CA THR A 50 -4.84 10.72 -1.00
C THR A 50 -4.58 11.61 0.21
N VAL A 51 -4.89 11.14 1.42
CA VAL A 51 -4.59 11.88 2.67
C VAL A 51 -3.08 12.11 2.83
N LEU A 52 -2.27 11.10 2.54
CA LEU A 52 -0.81 11.23 2.54
C LEU A 52 -0.33 12.25 1.50
N TYR A 53 -0.84 12.15 0.27
CA TYR A 53 -0.51 13.05 -0.84
C TYR A 53 -0.83 14.50 -0.48
N ASP A 54 -2.05 14.76 0.01
CA ASP A 54 -2.52 16.09 0.37
C ASP A 54 -1.72 16.69 1.53
N ALA A 55 -1.37 15.89 2.53
CA ALA A 55 -0.53 16.34 3.64
C ALA A 55 0.85 16.80 3.17
N LEU A 56 1.45 16.05 2.23
CA LEU A 56 2.77 16.35 1.67
C LEU A 56 2.72 17.46 0.60
N HIS A 57 1.59 17.71 -0.03
CA HIS A 57 1.40 18.79 -1.02
C HIS A 57 0.69 20.03 -0.47
N ARG A 58 0.44 20.08 0.85
CA ARG A 58 -0.32 21.15 1.50
C ARG A 58 0.27 22.55 1.29
N VAL A 59 1.59 22.65 1.17
CA VAL A 59 2.30 23.94 1.08
C VAL A 59 2.81 24.16 -0.33
N ASN A 60 2.17 25.05 -1.08
CA ASN A 60 2.74 25.55 -2.33
C ASN A 60 3.96 26.44 -2.03
N PRO A 61 5.19 26.06 -2.39
CA PRO A 61 6.35 26.89 -2.18
C PRO A 61 6.37 27.97 -3.26
N GLY A 62 6.34 29.24 -2.86
CA GLY A 62 6.55 30.36 -3.80
C GLY A 62 7.98 30.46 -4.36
N GLY A 63 8.71 29.35 -4.53
CA GLY A 63 10.14 29.31 -4.88
C GLY A 63 10.60 28.00 -5.53
N LYS A 64 11.92 27.76 -5.58
CA LYS A 64 12.57 26.59 -6.24
C LYS A 64 12.51 25.27 -5.44
N ASP A 65 12.01 25.29 -4.21
CA ASP A 65 11.87 24.09 -3.39
C ASP A 65 10.71 23.22 -3.90
N SER A 66 10.85 21.89 -3.88
CA SER A 66 9.72 21.01 -4.17
C SER A 66 8.63 21.15 -3.09
N CYS A 67 7.37 21.21 -3.50
CA CYS A 67 6.20 21.34 -2.63
C CYS A 67 6.25 20.39 -1.43
N VAL A 68 6.65 19.15 -1.68
CA VAL A 68 6.87 18.11 -0.68
C VAL A 68 7.88 18.52 0.39
N ARG A 69 9.08 18.99 0.01
CA ARG A 69 10.11 19.39 0.98
C ARG A 69 9.65 20.58 1.81
N ALA A 70 8.93 21.52 1.20
CA ALA A 70 8.39 22.68 1.90
C ALA A 70 7.32 22.29 2.93
N SER A 71 6.42 21.37 2.59
CA SER A 71 5.40 20.84 3.50
C SER A 71 6.04 20.10 4.67
N ILE A 72 6.96 19.16 4.39
CA ILE A 72 7.65 18.37 5.42
C ILE A 72 8.46 19.26 6.37
N ARG A 73 9.08 20.33 5.86
CA ARG A 73 9.82 21.30 6.70
C ARG A 73 8.89 21.93 7.76
N LYS A 74 7.64 22.22 7.40
CA LYS A 74 6.64 22.83 8.29
C LYS A 74 5.96 21.84 9.24
N MET A 75 5.96 20.55 8.94
CA MET A 75 5.42 19.52 9.84
C MET A 75 6.20 19.51 11.15
N SER A 76 5.59 19.08 12.24
CA SER A 76 6.29 18.68 13.45
C SER A 76 7.00 17.32 13.24
N VAL A 77 7.86 16.93 14.18
CA VAL A 77 8.48 15.59 14.16
C VAL A 77 7.41 14.50 14.29
N VAL A 78 6.42 14.72 15.17
CA VAL A 78 5.31 13.78 15.40
C VAL A 78 4.44 13.62 14.15
N GLU A 79 4.10 14.70 13.44
CA GLU A 79 3.37 14.59 12.18
C GLU A 79 4.16 13.81 11.13
N ALA A 80 5.48 14.04 11.03
CA ALA A 80 6.33 13.27 10.12
C ALA A 80 6.38 11.78 10.47
N ASP A 81 6.44 11.42 11.75
CA ASP A 81 6.35 10.02 12.20
C ASP A 81 5.01 9.38 11.81
N VAL A 82 3.88 10.08 12.00
CA VAL A 82 2.55 9.59 11.61
C VAL A 82 2.46 9.32 10.12
N HIS A 83 3.03 10.19 9.28
CA HIS A 83 3.05 9.99 7.84
C HIS A 83 3.99 8.86 7.41
N ALA A 84 5.12 8.67 8.08
CA ALA A 84 5.99 7.52 7.87
C ALA A 84 5.29 6.20 8.25
N GLU A 85 4.57 6.17 9.37
CA GLU A 85 3.76 5.03 9.78
C GLU A 85 2.66 4.71 8.74
N MET A 86 2.04 5.75 8.16
CA MET A 86 1.04 5.59 7.11
C MET A 86 1.60 4.91 5.85
N ILE A 87 2.83 5.22 5.45
CA ILE A 87 3.53 4.53 4.34
C ILE A 87 3.68 3.03 4.64
N VAL A 88 4.10 2.67 5.87
CA VAL A 88 4.26 1.27 6.29
C VAL A 88 2.91 0.54 6.35
N LYS A 89 1.85 1.21 6.81
CA LYS A 89 0.47 0.67 6.81
C LYS A 89 -0.01 0.37 5.39
N LEU A 90 0.14 1.33 4.48
CA LEU A 90 -0.22 1.16 3.07
C LEU A 90 0.52 -0.03 2.43
N TYR A 91 1.83 -0.17 2.70
CA TYR A 91 2.60 -1.33 2.23
C TYR A 91 2.04 -2.66 2.77
N SER A 92 1.75 -2.70 4.07
CA SER A 92 1.21 -3.89 4.73
C SER A 92 -0.14 -4.32 4.11
N GLU A 93 -1.01 -3.36 3.83
CA GLU A 93 -2.30 -3.62 3.19
C GLU A 93 -2.14 -4.00 1.71
N LEU A 94 -1.19 -3.40 0.97
CA LEU A 94 -0.86 -3.81 -0.40
C LEU A 94 -0.42 -5.29 -0.45
N LEU A 95 0.40 -5.73 0.50
CA LEU A 95 0.83 -7.13 0.61
C LEU A 95 -0.33 -8.08 0.95
N ARG A 96 -1.26 -7.65 1.82
CA ARG A 96 -2.45 -8.44 2.17
C ARG A 96 -3.39 -8.59 0.97
N ASN A 97 -3.69 -7.49 0.29
CA ASN A 97 -4.54 -7.47 -0.90
C ASN A 97 -3.93 -8.26 -2.06
N GLY A 98 -2.60 -8.27 -2.19
CA GLY A 98 -1.89 -9.12 -3.15
C GLY A 98 -2.06 -10.62 -2.91
N ARG A 99 -2.39 -11.06 -1.68
CA ARG A 99 -2.60 -12.48 -1.33
C ARG A 99 -4.06 -12.93 -1.45
N VAL A 100 -5.01 -12.02 -1.28
CA VAL A 100 -6.46 -12.31 -1.31
C VAL A 100 -6.97 -12.60 -2.74
N ASN A 101 -6.20 -12.27 -3.78
CA ASN A 101 -6.55 -12.54 -5.18
C ASN A 101 -6.36 -14.00 -5.64
N SER A 102 -6.05 -14.92 -4.74
CA SER A 102 -6.34 -16.34 -4.98
C SER A 102 -7.73 -16.60 -4.39
N PRO A 103 -8.82 -16.56 -5.19
CA PRO A 103 -10.08 -17.08 -4.68
C PRO A 103 -9.78 -18.50 -4.22
N LEU A 104 -10.14 -18.81 -2.98
CA LEU A 104 -10.14 -20.17 -2.48
C LEU A 104 -10.90 -20.99 -3.52
N SER A 105 -10.16 -21.76 -4.33
CA SER A 105 -10.72 -22.71 -5.27
C SER A 105 -11.47 -23.70 -4.39
N VAL A 106 -12.78 -23.48 -4.27
CA VAL A 106 -13.69 -24.51 -3.79
C VAL A 106 -13.55 -25.60 -4.85
N VAL A 107 -12.70 -26.58 -4.56
CA VAL A 107 -12.64 -27.81 -5.32
C VAL A 107 -14.01 -28.44 -5.15
N SER A 108 -14.92 -28.12 -6.06
CA SER A 108 -16.12 -28.89 -6.30
C SER A 108 -15.64 -30.26 -6.73
N LYS A 109 -15.44 -31.15 -5.76
CA LYS A 109 -15.31 -32.58 -6.03
C LYS A 109 -16.57 -32.97 -6.78
N LYS A 110 -16.47 -33.12 -8.10
CA LYS A 110 -17.34 -34.04 -8.83
C LYS A 110 -16.97 -35.43 -8.30
N GLU A 111 -17.64 -35.84 -7.25
CA GLU A 111 -17.63 -37.24 -6.84
C GLU A 111 -18.51 -38.00 -7.84
N ASP A 112 -17.93 -38.30 -9.01
CA ASP A 112 -18.47 -39.24 -9.99
C ASP A 112 -18.23 -40.68 -9.50
N LYS A 113 -18.58 -40.95 -8.23
CA LYS A 113 -18.64 -42.32 -7.72
C LYS A 113 -20.03 -42.84 -8.02
N PRO A 114 -20.18 -43.91 -8.83
CA PRO A 114 -21.47 -44.55 -8.98
C PRO A 114 -21.97 -44.94 -7.59
N LEU A 115 -23.23 -44.59 -7.31
CA LEU A 115 -23.86 -44.87 -6.02
C LEU A 115 -23.70 -46.36 -5.69
N PRO A 116 -23.26 -46.70 -4.46
CA PRO A 116 -23.10 -48.08 -4.06
C PRO A 116 -24.39 -48.87 -4.27
N ARG A 117 -24.24 -50.11 -4.78
CA ARG A 117 -25.33 -50.99 -5.25
C ARG A 117 -26.44 -51.28 -4.21
N PHE A 118 -26.21 -50.98 -2.93
CA PHE A 118 -27.19 -51.12 -1.85
C PHE A 118 -28.15 -49.92 -1.71
N LEU A 119 -27.90 -48.80 -2.39
CA LEU A 119 -28.79 -47.62 -2.41
C LEU A 119 -29.71 -47.58 -3.64
N ALA A 120 -29.55 -48.49 -4.60
CA ALA A 120 -30.51 -48.65 -5.67
C ALA A 120 -31.70 -49.46 -5.12
N SER A 121 -32.78 -48.77 -4.73
CA SER A 121 -34.02 -49.41 -4.30
C SER A 121 -34.45 -50.46 -5.32
N VAL A 122 -34.68 -51.67 -4.81
CA VAL A 122 -35.36 -52.76 -5.54
C VAL A 122 -36.84 -52.42 -5.58
N ASP A 123 -37.43 -52.45 -6.77
CA ASP A 123 -38.89 -52.32 -7.01
C ASP A 123 -39.73 -53.28 -6.15
#